data_AF-A0A165J1M5-F1
#
_entry.id   AF-A0A165J1M5-F1
#
_cell.length_a   1.000
_cell.length_b   1.000
_cell.length_c   1.000
_cell.angle_alpha   90.00
_cell.angle_beta   90.00
_cell.angle_gamma   90.00
#
_symmetry.space_group_name_H-M   'P 1'
#
loop_
_entity.id
_entity.type
_entity.pdbx_description
1 polymer ?
#
loop_
_entity_poly.entity_id
_entity_poly.type
_entity_poly.pdbx_seq_one_letter_code
_entity_poly.pdbx_strand_id
1 'polypeptide(L)'
;MQVFEAPEQVDWPLTGDRSHLYGQFVLISFDGAASVAPLDDAEATRAALSLPHDKYLALAFDIGEPALENEEGEYKLSLDFWPVGFGLPDGSPAACVPIAPALFHPNGRKPVEPSAPLPWSNLYLHTLRTFDALVSRVHTGTNPSQARLAETDQRVLFSHRFADASALAAKHPLEIETPTLPEAPQSGGVSSGSQTSTHSKRSRSLSPINSSSSDANQKSTFTRPVDEDLARLNTKLRQRQLYFEVWLDLATCGDPELRPPSTAEQLISDLKKIWADWEERALTEVMAKRPQTSAWIQGIMALPGDENLPYDDVEHASGEGVDVGVEAHESDPVVDAGYAEQPTSPAQDALQDVTGLTKTAHCTKDAALNGTGTKRRFSSAFTPASVLRSSSAWIRNTVLRMRHGSPSPKHAPVPSSKSSS
;
A
#
# COMPACT_ATOMS: atom_id res chain seq x y z
N MET A 1 -26.35 9.85 -17.10
CA MET A 1 -24.93 9.67 -16.72
C MET A 1 -24.68 8.18 -16.62
N GLN A 2 -23.70 7.65 -17.35
CA GLN A 2 -23.36 6.22 -17.25
C GLN A 2 -22.57 5.99 -15.97
N VAL A 3 -22.97 4.99 -15.19
CA VAL A 3 -22.33 4.58 -13.94
C VAL A 3 -21.85 3.14 -14.13
N PHE A 4 -20.58 2.90 -13.82
CA PHE A 4 -19.98 1.57 -13.77
C PHE A 4 -19.84 1.16 -12.31
N GLU A 5 -20.62 0.17 -11.89
CA GLU A 5 -20.61 -0.37 -10.53
C GLU A 5 -19.51 -1.42 -10.39
N ALA A 6 -18.80 -1.41 -9.25
CA ALA A 6 -17.75 -2.37 -8.91
C ALA A 6 -16.71 -2.60 -10.03
N PRO A 7 -16.03 -1.53 -10.50
CA PRO A 7 -15.01 -1.64 -11.54
C PRO A 7 -13.89 -2.63 -11.20
N GLU A 8 -13.41 -3.34 -12.21
CA GLU A 8 -12.23 -4.18 -12.13
C GLU A 8 -11.00 -3.45 -12.66
N GLN A 9 -9.81 -3.94 -12.30
CA GLN A 9 -8.54 -3.37 -12.78
C GLN A 9 -8.45 -3.38 -14.31
N VAL A 10 -9.03 -4.38 -14.97
CA VAL A 10 -9.04 -4.53 -16.43
C VAL A 10 -9.96 -3.55 -17.15
N ASP A 11 -10.90 -2.93 -16.44
CA ASP A 11 -11.79 -1.92 -17.00
C ASP A 11 -11.11 -0.54 -17.09
N TRP A 12 -10.02 -0.34 -16.35
CA TRP A 12 -9.32 0.94 -16.31
C TRP A 12 -8.25 1.08 -17.42
N PRO A 13 -8.08 2.27 -18.03
CA PRO A 13 -8.97 3.43 -17.95
C PRO A 13 -10.23 3.23 -18.81
N LEU A 14 -11.37 3.76 -18.36
CA LEU A 14 -12.63 3.67 -19.11
C LEU A 14 -12.66 4.58 -20.36
N THR A 15 -11.80 5.58 -20.42
CA THR A 15 -11.75 6.57 -21.52
C THR A 15 -10.33 6.92 -21.91
N GLY A 16 -10.12 7.17 -23.20
CA GLY A 16 -8.83 7.59 -23.75
C GLY A 16 -7.96 6.41 -24.19
N ASP A 17 -6.69 6.71 -24.48
CA ASP A 17 -5.71 5.71 -24.89
C ASP A 17 -5.29 4.82 -23.72
N ARG A 18 -5.28 3.50 -23.93
CA ARG A 18 -4.86 2.49 -22.94
C ARG A 18 -3.34 2.33 -22.89
N SER A 19 -2.58 2.97 -23.79
CA SER A 19 -1.12 3.04 -23.71
C SER A 19 -0.63 3.70 -22.42
N HIS A 20 -1.46 4.59 -21.85
CA HIS A 20 -1.20 5.27 -20.58
C HIS A 20 -2.34 5.00 -19.59
N LEU A 21 -2.16 3.96 -18.78
CA LEU A 21 -3.18 3.53 -17.82
C LEU A 21 -3.44 4.56 -16.71
N TYR A 22 -2.45 5.41 -16.40
CA TYR A 22 -2.51 6.35 -15.28
C TYR A 22 -2.21 7.79 -15.69
N GLY A 23 -2.31 8.69 -14.71
CA GLY A 23 -2.10 10.12 -14.86
C GLY A 23 -3.36 10.90 -15.23
N GLN A 24 -4.55 10.31 -15.13
CA GLN A 24 -5.82 11.02 -15.42
C GLN A 24 -6.26 11.83 -14.20
N PHE A 25 -6.66 13.10 -14.43
CA PHE A 25 -7.31 13.91 -13.41
C PHE A 25 -8.78 13.52 -13.29
N VAL A 26 -9.21 13.26 -12.06
CA VAL A 26 -10.55 12.78 -11.73
C VAL A 26 -11.09 13.51 -10.51
N LEU A 27 -12.41 13.56 -10.37
CA LEU A 27 -13.02 13.90 -9.08
C LEU A 27 -13.26 12.60 -8.31
N ILE A 28 -13.04 12.64 -7.01
CA ILE A 28 -13.31 11.53 -6.11
C ILE A 28 -14.21 11.98 -4.97
N SER A 29 -15.06 11.08 -4.48
CA SER A 29 -15.88 11.27 -3.29
C SER A 29 -15.83 10.01 -2.45
N PHE A 30 -15.77 10.20 -1.14
CA PHE A 30 -15.75 9.08 -0.20
C PHE A 30 -17.05 8.27 -0.29
N ASP A 31 -16.94 6.92 -0.29
CA ASP A 31 -18.08 6.01 -0.22
C ASP A 31 -18.07 5.31 1.15
N GLY A 32 -18.72 5.95 2.11
CA GLY A 32 -18.81 5.45 3.49
C GLY A 32 -19.52 4.11 3.59
N ALA A 33 -20.58 3.92 2.82
CA ALA A 33 -21.37 2.68 2.85
C ALA A 33 -20.54 1.49 2.36
N ALA A 34 -19.86 1.62 1.22
CA ALA A 34 -19.00 0.55 0.70
C ALA A 34 -17.82 0.27 1.64
N SER A 35 -17.23 1.30 2.27
CA SER A 35 -16.10 1.18 3.18
C SER A 35 -16.38 0.41 4.47
N VAL A 36 -17.66 0.31 4.88
CA VAL A 36 -18.07 -0.43 6.09
C VAL A 36 -18.99 -1.61 5.78
N ALA A 37 -19.36 -1.85 4.52
CA ALA A 37 -20.23 -2.94 4.12
C ALA A 37 -19.74 -4.33 4.63
N PRO A 38 -18.44 -4.67 4.59
CA PRO A 38 -17.95 -5.96 5.09
C PRO A 38 -18.14 -6.17 6.61
N LEU A 39 -18.36 -5.09 7.37
CA LEU A 39 -18.57 -5.17 8.81
C LEU A 39 -19.94 -5.75 9.16
N ASP A 40 -20.93 -5.60 8.26
CA ASP A 40 -22.33 -6.00 8.47
C ASP A 40 -22.87 -5.50 9.82
N ASP A 41 -22.69 -4.20 10.07
CA ASP A 41 -23.06 -3.54 11.32
C ASP A 41 -23.81 -2.24 11.04
N ALA A 42 -25.08 -2.20 11.43
CA ALA A 42 -25.97 -1.08 11.14
C ALA A 42 -25.51 0.24 11.78
N GLU A 43 -24.83 0.16 12.94
CA GLU A 43 -24.29 1.34 13.62
C GLU A 43 -23.11 1.96 12.85
N ALA A 44 -22.16 1.13 12.42
CA ALA A 44 -21.04 1.55 11.58
C ALA A 44 -21.53 2.09 10.22
N THR A 45 -22.51 1.43 9.58
CA THR A 45 -23.14 1.93 8.35
C THR A 45 -23.78 3.30 8.55
N ARG A 46 -24.57 3.48 9.61
CA ARG A 46 -25.21 4.77 9.94
C ARG A 46 -24.16 5.85 10.21
N ALA A 47 -23.11 5.54 10.96
CA ALA A 47 -22.03 6.47 11.26
C ALA A 47 -21.28 6.86 9.97
N ALA A 48 -20.93 5.90 9.12
CA ALA A 48 -20.22 6.16 7.87
C ALA A 48 -21.05 6.97 6.87
N LEU A 49 -22.36 6.73 6.79
CA LEU A 49 -23.30 7.52 5.99
C LEU A 49 -23.47 8.96 6.49
N SER A 50 -23.12 9.23 7.75
CA SER A 50 -23.15 10.59 8.31
C SER A 50 -21.89 11.40 8.00
N LEU A 51 -20.83 10.75 7.49
CA LEU A 51 -19.62 11.45 7.06
C LEU A 51 -19.90 12.31 5.81
N PRO A 52 -19.23 13.45 5.66
CA PRO A 52 -19.33 14.28 4.45
C PRO A 52 -18.99 13.50 3.16
N HIS A 53 -19.79 13.74 2.11
CA HIS A 53 -19.59 13.21 0.76
C HIS A 53 -19.13 14.34 -0.18
N ASP A 54 -18.13 15.09 0.26
CA ASP A 54 -17.54 16.16 -0.52
C ASP A 54 -16.71 15.59 -1.70
N LYS A 55 -16.62 16.36 -2.79
CA LYS A 55 -15.80 16.01 -3.95
C LYS A 55 -14.41 16.63 -3.84
N TYR A 56 -13.41 15.86 -4.25
CA TYR A 56 -12.01 16.22 -4.26
C TYR A 56 -11.45 16.05 -5.67
N LEU A 57 -10.59 16.97 -6.10
CA LEU A 57 -9.81 16.76 -7.31
C LEU A 57 -8.59 15.91 -6.98
N ALA A 58 -8.32 14.88 -7.77
CA ALA A 58 -7.16 14.02 -7.61
C ALA A 58 -6.59 13.59 -8.96
N LEU A 59 -5.34 13.17 -8.94
CA LEU A 59 -4.68 12.48 -10.02
C LEU A 59 -4.67 10.98 -9.70
N ALA A 60 -5.25 10.15 -10.56
CA ALA A 60 -5.10 8.70 -10.47
C ALA A 60 -3.70 8.32 -10.98
N PHE A 61 -2.76 8.12 -10.06
CA PHE A 61 -1.32 8.12 -10.35
C PHE A 61 -0.75 6.74 -10.69
N ASP A 62 -1.16 5.70 -9.97
CA ASP A 62 -0.71 4.31 -10.16
C ASP A 62 -1.78 3.34 -9.61
N ILE A 63 -1.48 2.04 -9.63
CA ILE A 63 -2.22 0.99 -8.92
C ILE A 63 -2.08 1.23 -7.41
N GLY A 64 -3.22 1.23 -6.70
CA GLY A 64 -3.25 1.32 -5.24
C GLY A 64 -3.14 -0.03 -4.55
N GLU A 65 -2.75 -0.05 -3.28
CA GLU A 65 -2.83 -1.22 -2.40
C GLU A 65 -4.06 -1.15 -1.47
N PRO A 66 -4.72 -2.27 -1.14
CA PRO A 66 -4.39 -3.64 -1.53
C PRO A 66 -5.06 -4.09 -2.83
N ALA A 67 -4.43 -5.06 -3.50
CA ALA A 67 -5.06 -5.80 -4.58
C ALA A 67 -6.07 -6.79 -3.98
N LEU A 68 -7.37 -6.49 -4.12
CA LEU A 68 -8.46 -7.33 -3.62
C LEU A 68 -9.17 -8.00 -4.81
N GLU A 69 -9.37 -9.31 -4.72
CA GLU A 69 -10.13 -10.07 -5.72
C GLU A 69 -11.64 -10.07 -5.39
N ASN A 70 -12.48 -10.12 -6.42
CA ASN A 70 -13.91 -10.40 -6.29
C ASN A 70 -14.16 -11.92 -6.15
N GLU A 71 -15.43 -12.33 -6.13
CA GLU A 71 -15.81 -13.76 -6.00
C GLU A 71 -15.39 -14.59 -7.22
N GLU A 72 -15.24 -13.93 -8.36
CA GLU A 72 -14.78 -14.50 -9.63
C GLU A 72 -13.24 -14.59 -9.76
N GLY A 73 -12.49 -14.06 -8.79
CA GLY A 73 -11.02 -14.02 -8.80
C GLY A 73 -10.43 -12.88 -9.65
N GLU A 74 -11.25 -11.92 -10.08
CA GLU A 74 -10.80 -10.72 -10.79
C GLU A 74 -10.45 -9.62 -9.80
N TYR A 75 -9.36 -8.88 -10.07
CA TYR A 75 -8.93 -7.78 -9.20
C TYR A 75 -9.88 -6.59 -9.30
N LYS A 76 -10.42 -6.16 -8.16
CA LYS A 76 -11.14 -4.90 -8.01
C LYS A 76 -10.22 -3.74 -8.35
N LEU A 77 -10.77 -2.69 -8.95
CA LEU A 77 -10.02 -1.49 -9.29
C LEU A 77 -9.53 -0.79 -8.01
N SER A 78 -8.20 -0.70 -7.88
CA SER A 78 -7.51 -0.01 -6.79
C SER A 78 -6.54 1.02 -7.37
N LEU A 79 -6.59 2.26 -6.87
CA LEU A 79 -5.80 3.38 -7.41
C LEU A 79 -5.06 4.14 -6.28
N ASP A 80 -3.82 4.57 -6.55
CA ASP A 80 -3.09 5.57 -5.75
C ASP A 80 -3.55 6.97 -6.18
N PHE A 81 -4.26 7.66 -5.29
CA PHE A 81 -4.76 9.00 -5.53
C PHE A 81 -3.82 10.06 -4.96
N TRP A 82 -3.43 10.99 -5.82
CA TRP A 82 -2.64 12.16 -5.47
C TRP A 82 -3.57 13.39 -5.48
N PRO A 83 -4.03 13.88 -4.32
CA PRO A 83 -4.97 14.98 -4.22
C PRO A 83 -4.38 16.29 -4.76
N VAL A 84 -5.27 17.07 -5.35
CA VAL A 84 -4.99 18.38 -5.90
C VAL A 84 -5.77 19.42 -5.10
N GLY A 85 -5.07 20.44 -4.62
CA GLY A 85 -5.63 21.54 -3.86
C GLY A 85 -5.59 22.86 -4.62
N PHE A 86 -6.41 23.81 -4.17
CA PHE A 86 -6.29 25.21 -4.54
C PHE A 86 -5.18 25.88 -3.72
N GLY A 87 -4.26 26.54 -4.40
CA GLY A 87 -3.13 27.20 -3.76
C GLY A 87 -2.16 26.21 -3.10
N LEU A 88 -1.27 26.76 -2.29
CA LEU A 88 -0.23 25.98 -1.62
C LEU A 88 -0.81 25.20 -0.44
N PRO A 89 -0.28 24.01 -0.13
CA PRO A 89 -0.69 23.24 1.03
C PRO A 89 -0.36 23.95 2.34
N ASP A 90 -1.26 23.82 3.31
CA ASP A 90 -1.02 24.27 4.68
C ASP A 90 0.11 23.46 5.34
N GLY A 91 0.94 24.15 6.14
CA GLY A 91 2.02 23.57 6.93
C GLY A 91 3.29 23.19 6.14
N SER A 92 3.18 22.77 4.88
CA SER A 92 4.35 22.43 4.04
C SER A 92 4.26 22.97 2.61
N PRO A 93 4.31 24.31 2.39
CA PRO A 93 4.14 24.92 1.07
C PRO A 93 5.11 24.43 -0.02
N ALA A 94 6.28 23.93 0.36
CA ALA A 94 7.28 23.37 -0.57
C ALA A 94 6.97 21.92 -1.02
N ALA A 95 6.06 21.23 -0.34
CA ALA A 95 5.67 19.85 -0.59
C ALA A 95 4.49 19.77 -1.56
N CYS A 96 4.61 20.46 -2.69
CA CYS A 96 3.63 20.45 -3.75
C CYS A 96 4.30 20.62 -5.12
N VAL A 97 3.53 20.44 -6.20
CA VAL A 97 3.97 20.74 -7.56
C VAL A 97 2.88 21.56 -8.23
N PRO A 98 3.20 22.74 -8.81
CA PRO A 98 2.19 23.53 -9.50
C PRO A 98 1.67 22.79 -10.75
N ILE A 99 0.40 22.98 -11.05
CA ILE A 99 -0.22 22.50 -12.30
C ILE A 99 -0.54 23.72 -13.15
N ALA A 100 -0.12 23.71 -14.43
CA ALA A 100 -0.36 24.82 -15.34
C ALA A 100 -1.87 25.20 -15.37
N PRO A 101 -2.22 26.50 -15.28
CA PRO A 101 -1.35 27.67 -15.48
C PRO A 101 -0.69 28.22 -14.21
N ALA A 102 -0.75 27.55 -13.05
CA ALA A 102 -0.05 28.01 -11.86
C ALA A 102 1.47 28.00 -12.11
N LEU A 103 2.15 29.12 -11.82
CA LEU A 103 3.60 29.26 -12.08
C LEU A 103 4.45 29.38 -10.81
N PHE A 104 3.82 29.76 -9.68
CA PHE A 104 4.54 30.01 -8.45
C PHE A 104 4.82 28.69 -7.71
N HIS A 105 6.03 28.50 -7.22
CA HIS A 105 6.34 27.46 -6.25
C HIS A 105 7.49 27.95 -5.35
N PRO A 106 7.45 27.75 -4.01
CA PRO A 106 8.47 28.30 -3.10
C PRO A 106 9.91 27.91 -3.47
N ASN A 107 10.12 26.68 -3.95
CA ASN A 107 11.44 26.18 -4.38
C ASN A 107 11.67 26.26 -5.90
N GLY A 108 10.81 26.97 -6.65
CA GLY A 108 10.94 27.12 -8.11
C GLY A 108 10.74 25.82 -8.90
N ARG A 109 9.88 24.90 -8.43
CA ARG A 109 9.51 23.71 -9.21
C ARG A 109 8.74 24.14 -10.45
N LYS A 110 9.07 23.52 -11.58
CA LYS A 110 8.36 23.77 -12.83
C LYS A 110 6.93 23.21 -12.75
N PRO A 111 5.93 23.90 -13.30
CA PRO A 111 4.59 23.36 -13.42
C PRO A 111 4.56 22.12 -14.31
N VAL A 112 3.72 21.16 -13.94
CA VAL A 112 3.35 20.06 -14.84
C VAL A 112 2.25 20.53 -15.78
N GLU A 113 2.23 19.99 -16.99
CA GLU A 113 1.31 20.42 -18.05
C GLU A 113 0.34 19.30 -18.41
N PRO A 114 -0.94 19.40 -17.98
CA PRO A 114 -1.96 18.45 -18.40
C PRO A 114 -2.19 18.52 -19.92
N SER A 115 -2.45 17.37 -20.54
CA SER A 115 -2.75 17.24 -21.98
C SER A 115 -3.98 18.02 -22.44
N ALA A 116 -4.88 18.34 -21.51
CA ALA A 116 -6.02 19.21 -21.72
C ALA A 116 -6.16 20.16 -20.52
N PRO A 117 -6.60 21.41 -20.72
CA PRO A 117 -6.71 22.37 -19.63
C PRO A 117 -7.70 21.89 -18.58
N LEU A 118 -7.35 22.07 -17.31
CA LEU A 118 -8.29 21.84 -16.21
C LEU A 118 -9.27 23.01 -16.10
N PRO A 119 -10.52 22.78 -15.63
CA PRO A 119 -11.52 23.83 -15.48
C PRO A 119 -11.12 24.95 -14.51
N TRP A 120 -10.21 24.63 -13.57
CA TRP A 120 -9.78 25.54 -12.52
C TRP A 120 -8.33 25.97 -12.69
N SER A 121 -8.00 27.14 -12.15
CA SER A 121 -6.64 27.68 -12.12
C SER A 121 -6.05 27.63 -10.69
N ASN A 122 -4.76 27.94 -10.56
CA ASN A 122 -4.06 27.97 -9.27
C ASN A 122 -4.10 26.62 -8.52
N LEU A 123 -3.94 25.52 -9.26
CA LEU A 123 -3.98 24.16 -8.74
C LEU A 123 -2.57 23.65 -8.41
N TYR A 124 -2.48 22.89 -7.31
CA TYR A 124 -1.23 22.28 -6.86
C TYR A 124 -1.48 20.84 -6.46
N LEU A 125 -0.61 19.96 -6.93
CA LEU A 125 -0.58 18.58 -6.48
C LEU A 125 0.17 18.49 -5.16
N HIS A 126 -0.42 17.87 -4.13
CA HIS A 126 0.18 17.77 -2.79
C HIS A 126 1.01 16.49 -2.68
N THR A 127 2.34 16.58 -2.73
CA THR A 127 3.22 15.41 -2.88
C THR A 127 3.32 14.53 -1.63
N LEU A 128 3.06 15.08 -0.45
CA LEU A 128 3.08 14.36 0.83
C LEU A 128 1.72 13.76 1.22
N ARG A 129 0.67 14.04 0.44
CA ARG A 129 -0.68 13.57 0.72
C ARG A 129 -1.04 12.63 -0.41
N THR A 130 -0.99 11.33 -0.17
CA THR A 130 -1.39 10.31 -1.14
C THR A 130 -2.10 9.21 -0.39
N PHE A 131 -3.04 8.54 -1.02
CA PHE A 131 -3.71 7.40 -0.41
C PHE A 131 -4.19 6.44 -1.48
N ASP A 132 -4.17 5.16 -1.12
CA ASP A 132 -4.71 4.10 -1.94
C ASP A 132 -6.17 3.86 -1.57
N ALA A 133 -7.02 3.66 -2.56
CA ALA A 133 -8.41 3.31 -2.35
C ALA A 133 -8.96 2.39 -3.45
N LEU A 134 -9.92 1.56 -3.05
CA LEU A 134 -10.75 0.82 -3.97
C LEU A 134 -11.80 1.75 -4.58
N VAL A 135 -12.16 1.50 -5.83
CA VAL A 135 -13.20 2.26 -6.52
C VAL A 135 -14.51 1.50 -6.46
N SER A 136 -15.53 2.08 -5.82
CA SER A 136 -16.87 1.46 -5.77
C SER A 136 -17.65 1.72 -7.06
N ARG A 137 -17.52 2.94 -7.60
CA ARG A 137 -18.23 3.38 -8.81
C ARG A 137 -17.37 4.29 -9.67
N VAL A 138 -17.53 4.19 -10.99
CA VAL A 138 -17.02 5.21 -11.93
C VAL A 138 -18.17 5.85 -12.68
N HIS A 139 -18.23 7.17 -12.62
CA HIS A 139 -19.21 7.99 -13.30
C HIS A 139 -18.55 8.71 -14.49
N THR A 140 -18.84 8.26 -15.71
CA THR A 140 -18.18 8.78 -16.92
C THR A 140 -18.64 10.21 -17.27
N GLY A 141 -19.88 10.56 -16.93
CA GLY A 141 -20.50 11.84 -17.31
C GLY A 141 -20.82 11.92 -18.81
N THR A 142 -21.07 13.13 -19.29
CA THR A 142 -21.31 13.40 -20.73
C THR A 142 -20.02 13.80 -21.44
N ASN A 143 -19.11 14.46 -20.73
CA ASN A 143 -17.85 14.97 -21.27
C ASN A 143 -16.69 14.50 -20.37
N PRO A 144 -16.29 13.22 -20.45
CA PRO A 144 -15.17 12.73 -19.67
C PRO A 144 -13.90 13.53 -19.98
N SER A 145 -13.24 13.99 -18.93
CA SER A 145 -12.03 14.79 -19.00
C SER A 145 -10.91 14.03 -19.68
N GLN A 146 -10.30 14.69 -20.65
CA GLN A 146 -9.10 14.21 -21.34
C GLN A 146 -7.81 14.74 -20.69
N ALA A 147 -7.91 15.46 -19.56
CA ALA A 147 -6.75 16.02 -18.86
C ALA A 147 -5.94 14.87 -18.22
N ARG A 148 -4.73 14.67 -18.75
CA ARG A 148 -3.80 13.64 -18.30
C ARG A 148 -2.40 14.21 -18.19
N LEU A 149 -1.58 13.68 -17.30
CA LEU A 149 -0.15 13.96 -17.26
C LEU A 149 0.61 12.99 -18.14
N ALA A 150 1.58 13.50 -18.90
CA ALA A 150 2.53 12.68 -19.63
C ALA A 150 3.36 11.82 -18.67
N GLU A 151 3.83 10.65 -19.12
CA GLU A 151 4.64 9.74 -18.31
C GLU A 151 5.91 10.41 -17.77
N THR A 152 6.52 11.31 -18.54
CA THR A 152 7.70 12.07 -18.12
C THR A 152 7.40 12.94 -16.90
N ASP A 153 6.24 13.61 -16.88
CA ASP A 153 5.83 14.44 -15.75
C ASP A 153 5.49 13.58 -14.53
N GLN A 154 4.87 12.41 -14.74
CA GLN A 154 4.61 11.46 -13.65
C GLN A 154 5.92 11.01 -12.96
N ARG A 155 6.99 10.73 -13.73
CA ARG A 155 8.31 10.38 -13.16
C ARG A 155 8.92 11.54 -12.35
N VAL A 156 8.74 12.77 -12.81
CA VAL A 156 9.19 13.98 -12.09
C VAL A 156 8.41 14.13 -10.79
N LEU A 157 7.09 13.97 -10.82
CA LEU A 157 6.22 13.98 -9.64
C LEU A 157 6.64 12.92 -8.60
N PHE A 158 6.91 11.70 -9.06
CA PHE A 158 7.40 10.62 -8.20
C PHE A 158 8.71 10.99 -7.49
N SER A 159 9.65 11.58 -8.25
CA SER A 159 10.93 12.05 -7.70
C SER A 159 10.74 13.17 -6.67
N HIS A 160 9.82 14.10 -6.91
CA HIS A 160 9.48 15.17 -5.97
C HIS A 160 8.85 14.63 -4.68
N ARG A 161 7.94 13.66 -4.76
CA ARG A 161 7.35 13.00 -3.58
C ARG A 161 8.43 12.37 -2.70
N PHE A 162 9.37 11.64 -3.29
CA PHE A 162 10.45 11.03 -2.52
C PHE A 162 11.36 12.08 -1.84
N ALA A 163 11.70 13.16 -2.56
CA ALA A 163 12.49 14.25 -2.02
C ALA A 163 11.78 14.98 -0.87
N ASP A 164 10.48 15.25 -1.00
CA ASP A 164 9.69 15.89 0.05
C ASP A 164 9.53 15.00 1.28
N ALA A 165 9.27 13.71 1.09
CA ALA A 165 9.17 12.75 2.19
C ALA A 165 10.49 12.65 2.96
N SER A 166 11.62 12.61 2.24
CA SER A 166 12.95 12.62 2.83
C SER A 166 13.22 13.91 3.60
N ALA A 167 12.84 15.07 3.06
CA ALA A 167 13.00 16.35 3.72
C ALA A 167 12.13 16.49 4.97
N LEU A 168 10.91 15.94 4.97
CA LEU A 168 10.04 15.90 6.15
C LEU A 168 10.65 15.01 7.25
N ALA A 169 11.12 13.81 6.88
CA ALA A 169 11.76 12.89 7.82
C ALA A 169 13.04 13.47 8.43
N ALA A 170 13.80 14.29 7.68
CA ALA A 170 14.98 14.97 8.20
C ALA A 170 14.65 16.10 9.20
N LYS A 171 13.47 16.72 9.11
CA LYS A 171 13.00 17.75 10.06
C LYS A 171 12.44 17.16 11.35
N HIS A 172 11.85 15.98 11.24
CA HIS A 172 11.37 15.18 12.35
C HIS A 172 12.17 13.88 12.40
N PRO A 173 13.49 13.94 12.69
CA PRO A 173 14.21 12.72 12.96
C PRO A 173 13.46 12.07 14.11
N LEU A 174 12.91 10.88 13.86
CA LEU A 174 12.28 10.09 14.92
C LEU A 174 13.27 10.14 16.07
N GLU A 175 12.86 10.72 17.20
CA GLU A 175 13.54 10.49 18.45
C GLU A 175 13.41 8.98 18.64
N ILE A 176 14.40 8.26 18.09
CA ILE A 176 14.62 6.87 18.42
C ILE A 176 14.96 7.00 19.88
N GLU A 177 13.93 6.82 20.74
CA GLU A 177 14.11 6.51 22.14
C GLU A 177 15.09 5.36 22.13
N THR A 178 16.36 5.72 22.33
CA THR A 178 17.44 4.76 22.38
C THR A 178 17.02 3.93 23.58
N PRO A 179 16.67 2.64 23.43
CA PRO A 179 16.18 1.87 24.55
C PRO A 179 17.23 2.03 25.63
N THR A 180 16.91 2.77 26.69
CA THR A 180 17.82 3.00 27.80
C THR A 180 17.97 1.62 28.40
N LEU A 181 18.98 0.88 27.93
CA LEU A 181 19.30 -0.44 28.41
C LEU A 181 19.39 -0.27 29.93
N PRO A 182 18.57 -1.00 30.71
CA PRO A 182 18.64 -0.91 32.15
C PRO A 182 20.09 -1.15 32.54
N GLU A 183 20.69 -0.14 33.16
CA GLU A 183 22.09 -0.10 33.52
C GLU A 183 22.40 -1.38 34.29
N ALA A 184 23.16 -2.29 33.66
CA ALA A 184 23.50 -3.55 34.29
C ALA A 184 24.21 -3.24 35.61
N PRO A 185 23.82 -3.88 36.73
CA PRO A 185 24.45 -3.62 38.01
C PRO A 185 25.95 -3.85 37.89
N GLN A 186 26.71 -2.78 38.11
CA GLN A 186 28.16 -2.76 38.01
C GLN A 186 28.75 -3.73 39.05
N SER A 187 29.06 -4.95 38.63
CA SER A 187 29.93 -5.83 39.41
C SER A 187 31.38 -5.42 39.12
N GLY A 188 32.06 -4.91 40.14
CA GLY A 188 33.48 -4.61 40.08
C GLY A 188 34.30 -5.89 39.84
N GLY A 189 35.26 -5.84 38.91
CA GLY A 189 36.07 -7.00 38.59
C GLY A 189 37.21 -6.75 37.61
N VAL A 190 38.34 -6.30 38.17
CA VAL A 190 39.75 -6.49 37.81
C VAL A 190 40.14 -6.85 36.36
N SER A 191 40.97 -5.96 35.82
CA SER A 191 41.83 -6.06 34.64
C SER A 191 42.66 -7.36 34.53
N SER A 192 42.70 -7.98 33.34
CA SER A 192 43.95 -8.28 32.59
C SER A 192 43.72 -9.18 31.36
N GLY A 193 44.39 -8.83 30.26
CA GLY A 193 45.13 -9.81 29.47
C GLY A 193 44.48 -10.41 28.21
N SER A 194 44.76 -9.74 27.08
CA SER A 194 45.39 -10.33 25.88
C SER A 194 44.64 -11.34 24.99
N GLN A 195 44.98 -11.19 23.69
CA GLN A 195 45.00 -12.16 22.60
C GLN A 195 43.88 -12.15 21.56
N THR A 196 44.35 -11.72 20.38
CA THR A 196 43.96 -12.00 19.00
C THR A 196 43.34 -13.38 18.76
N SER A 197 42.24 -13.43 18.00
CA SER A 197 42.05 -14.48 16.99
C SER A 197 41.03 -14.06 15.93
N THR A 198 41.48 -14.17 14.69
CA THR A 198 40.73 -14.17 13.45
C THR A 198 39.95 -15.47 13.31
N HIS A 199 38.62 -15.47 13.06
CA HIS A 199 37.96 -16.54 12.29
C HIS A 199 36.56 -16.14 11.79
N SER A 200 36.44 -16.17 10.46
CA SER A 200 35.34 -16.71 9.64
C SER A 200 33.88 -16.45 10.05
N LYS A 201 33.25 -15.47 9.39
CA LYS A 201 31.79 -15.30 9.34
C LYS A 201 31.21 -16.22 8.27
N ARG A 202 30.55 -17.31 8.66
CA ARG A 202 29.67 -18.09 7.79
C ARG A 202 28.26 -18.09 8.37
N SER A 203 27.47 -17.09 7.98
CA SER A 203 26.05 -16.99 8.30
C SER A 203 25.30 -18.12 7.59
N ARG A 204 24.86 -19.14 8.33
CA ARG A 204 23.92 -20.15 7.85
C ARG A 204 22.50 -19.61 8.00
N SER A 205 21.84 -19.46 6.86
CA SER A 205 20.42 -19.18 6.72
C SER A 205 19.61 -20.36 7.25
N LEU A 206 18.68 -20.09 8.17
CA LEU A 206 17.69 -21.07 8.64
C LEU A 206 16.58 -21.17 7.59
N SER A 207 16.50 -22.33 6.93
CA SER A 207 15.35 -22.69 6.10
C SER A 207 14.38 -23.53 6.94
N PRO A 208 13.05 -23.37 6.79
CA PRO A 208 12.07 -24.15 7.54
C PRO A 208 12.05 -25.60 7.03
N ILE A 209 12.19 -26.55 7.95
CA ILE A 209 12.04 -27.98 7.67
C ILE A 209 10.54 -28.27 7.61
N ASN A 210 10.04 -28.53 6.40
CA ASN A 210 8.71 -29.10 6.18
C ASN A 210 8.77 -30.61 6.49
N SER A 211 8.42 -30.96 7.72
CA SER A 211 8.17 -32.35 8.12
C SER A 211 6.74 -32.74 7.75
N SER A 212 6.60 -33.32 6.55
CA SER A 212 5.39 -33.99 6.10
C SER A 212 5.33 -35.40 6.70
N SER A 213 4.80 -35.53 7.92
CA SER A 213 4.35 -36.83 8.45
C SER A 213 2.84 -36.95 8.23
N SER A 214 2.49 -37.69 7.17
CA SER A 214 1.15 -38.18 6.91
C SER A 214 0.77 -39.21 7.97
N ASP A 215 0.07 -38.75 9.01
CA ASP A 215 -0.71 -39.63 9.87
C ASP A 215 -2.16 -39.15 9.86
N ALA A 216 -2.92 -39.74 8.95
CA ALA A 216 -4.35 -39.52 8.76
C ALA A 216 -5.13 -40.14 9.92
N ASN A 217 -4.97 -39.58 11.12
CA ASN A 217 -5.85 -39.87 12.23
C ASN A 217 -6.98 -38.83 12.19
N GLN A 218 -8.20 -39.30 11.94
CA GLN A 218 -9.45 -38.53 11.95
C GLN A 218 -9.77 -38.02 13.36
N LYS A 219 -8.88 -37.20 13.93
CA LYS A 219 -9.18 -36.41 15.11
C LYS A 219 -10.05 -35.28 14.59
N SER A 220 -11.38 -35.46 14.69
CA SER A 220 -12.35 -34.38 14.57
C SER A 220 -11.89 -33.30 15.54
N THR A 221 -11.14 -32.36 15.00
CA THR A 221 -10.56 -31.29 15.77
C THR A 221 -11.76 -30.43 16.09
N PHE A 222 -12.27 -30.60 17.30
CA PHE A 222 -13.41 -29.86 17.82
C PHE A 222 -12.93 -28.41 17.95
N THR A 223 -12.91 -27.69 16.83
CA THR A 223 -12.67 -26.25 16.80
C THR A 223 -13.70 -25.64 17.71
N ARG A 224 -13.24 -24.99 18.78
CA ARG A 224 -14.16 -24.40 19.74
C ARG A 224 -14.94 -23.30 18.99
N PRO A 225 -16.26 -23.17 19.19
CA PRO A 225 -17.06 -22.15 18.52
C PRO A 225 -16.50 -20.72 18.64
N VAL A 226 -15.80 -20.43 19.74
CA VAL A 226 -15.14 -19.14 20.00
C VAL A 226 -13.99 -18.85 19.03
N ASP A 227 -13.27 -19.89 18.59
CA ASP A 227 -12.17 -19.73 17.63
C ASP A 227 -12.73 -19.39 16.24
N GLU A 228 -13.92 -19.92 15.91
CA GLU A 228 -14.63 -19.61 14.67
C GLU A 228 -15.15 -18.16 14.66
N ASP A 229 -15.72 -17.68 15.77
CA ASP A 229 -16.19 -16.29 15.87
C ASP A 229 -15.03 -15.29 15.78
N LEU A 230 -13.90 -15.58 16.42
CA LEU A 230 -12.70 -14.74 16.31
C LEU A 230 -12.09 -14.79 14.91
N ALA A 231 -12.12 -15.95 14.25
CA ALA A 231 -11.69 -16.09 12.85
C ALA A 231 -12.59 -15.27 11.91
N ARG A 232 -13.91 -15.29 12.12
CA ARG A 232 -14.88 -14.46 11.36
C ARG A 232 -14.62 -12.97 11.57
N LEU A 233 -14.39 -12.54 12.82
CA LEU A 233 -14.04 -11.16 13.14
C LEU A 233 -12.75 -10.74 12.43
N ASN A 234 -11.70 -11.56 12.49
CA ASN A 234 -10.45 -11.29 11.79
C ASN A 234 -10.61 -11.21 10.26
N THR A 235 -11.47 -12.05 9.68
CA THR A 235 -11.79 -11.97 8.24
C THR A 235 -12.42 -10.62 7.90
N LYS A 236 -13.41 -10.16 8.68
CA LYS A 236 -14.03 -8.84 8.50
C LYS A 236 -13.02 -7.69 8.67
N LEU A 237 -12.13 -7.76 9.66
CA LEU A 237 -11.08 -6.75 9.89
C LEU A 237 -10.14 -6.58 8.68
N ARG A 238 -9.81 -7.68 8.00
CA ARG A 238 -8.97 -7.69 6.79
C ARG A 238 -9.69 -7.13 5.55
N GLN A 239 -11.01 -7.21 5.55
CA GLN A 239 -11.86 -6.70 4.47
C GLN A 239 -12.19 -5.21 4.62
N ARG A 240 -11.78 -4.55 5.71
CA ARG A 240 -11.91 -3.09 5.87
C ARG A 240 -11.04 -2.40 4.82
N GLN A 241 -11.68 -1.74 3.88
CA GLN A 241 -11.01 -1.03 2.79
C GLN A 241 -11.61 0.35 2.62
N LEU A 242 -10.77 1.26 2.13
CA LEU A 242 -11.20 2.60 1.79
C LEU A 242 -11.83 2.56 0.40
N TYR A 243 -13.09 2.97 0.28
CA TYR A 243 -13.80 3.07 -1.00
C TYR A 243 -14.07 4.51 -1.39
N PHE A 244 -13.86 4.81 -2.67
CA PHE A 244 -14.21 6.07 -3.30
C PHE A 244 -15.04 5.84 -4.56
N GLU A 245 -15.96 6.75 -4.81
CA GLU A 245 -16.56 6.95 -6.13
C GLU A 245 -15.67 7.88 -6.96
N VAL A 246 -15.60 7.65 -8.28
CA VAL A 246 -14.75 8.40 -9.21
C VAL A 246 -15.61 9.02 -10.31
N TRP A 247 -15.42 10.31 -10.62
CA TRP A 247 -16.05 10.97 -11.77
C TRP A 247 -14.99 11.39 -12.78
N LEU A 248 -15.24 11.02 -14.04
CA LEU A 248 -14.36 11.38 -15.16
C LEU A 248 -14.74 12.75 -15.75
N ASP A 249 -16.00 13.17 -15.63
CA ASP A 249 -16.46 14.48 -16.11
C ASP A 249 -16.28 15.55 -15.01
N LEU A 250 -15.21 16.34 -15.14
CA LEU A 250 -14.86 17.38 -14.17
C LEU A 250 -15.88 18.51 -14.12
N ALA A 251 -16.72 18.69 -15.15
CA ALA A 251 -17.76 19.72 -15.16
C ALA A 251 -18.95 19.37 -14.23
N THR A 252 -18.98 18.16 -13.68
CA THR A 252 -20.01 17.74 -12.71
C THR A 252 -19.79 18.27 -11.29
N CYS A 253 -18.66 18.95 -11.04
CA CYS A 253 -18.45 19.73 -9.83
C CYS A 253 -18.69 21.20 -10.16
N GLY A 254 -19.59 21.84 -9.40
CA GLY A 254 -19.81 23.28 -9.50
C GLY A 254 -18.56 24.05 -9.06
N ASP A 255 -18.29 25.18 -9.70
CA ASP A 255 -17.26 26.12 -9.27
C ASP A 255 -17.78 26.98 -8.08
N PRO A 256 -17.07 27.12 -6.94
CA PRO A 256 -15.87 26.43 -6.45
C PRO A 256 -16.20 25.50 -5.26
N GLU A 257 -16.68 24.29 -5.52
CA GLU A 257 -17.04 23.33 -4.45
C GLU A 257 -15.92 22.33 -4.10
N LEU A 258 -14.73 22.42 -4.71
CA LEU A 258 -13.64 21.51 -4.36
C LEU A 258 -13.14 21.79 -2.94
N ARG A 259 -13.16 20.75 -2.12
CA ARG A 259 -12.63 20.84 -0.76
C ARG A 259 -11.10 20.74 -0.75
N PRO A 260 -10.43 21.36 0.23
CA PRO A 260 -9.00 21.19 0.44
C PRO A 260 -8.65 19.72 0.69
N PRO A 261 -7.53 19.21 0.14
CA PRO A 261 -7.05 17.85 0.38
C PRO A 261 -6.92 17.45 1.85
N SER A 262 -6.63 18.40 2.74
CA SER A 262 -6.51 18.15 4.19
C SER A 262 -7.81 17.63 4.81
N THR A 263 -8.97 17.99 4.24
CA THR A 263 -10.26 17.49 4.75
C THR A 263 -10.51 16.03 4.37
N ALA A 264 -9.97 15.54 3.25
CA ALA A 264 -10.05 14.13 2.89
C ALA A 264 -9.29 13.24 3.90
N GLU A 265 -8.13 13.69 4.39
CA GLU A 265 -7.40 12.99 5.45
C GLU A 265 -8.20 12.92 6.76
N GLN A 266 -8.92 14.00 7.10
CA GLN A 266 -9.81 14.01 8.26
C GLN A 266 -10.93 12.98 8.09
N LEU A 267 -11.54 12.88 6.91
CA LEU A 267 -12.54 11.84 6.60
C LEU A 267 -11.97 10.42 6.77
N ILE A 268 -10.78 10.18 6.23
CA ILE A 268 -10.10 8.88 6.38
C ILE A 268 -9.81 8.60 7.86
N SER A 269 -9.42 9.61 8.64
CA SER A 269 -9.22 9.48 10.08
C SER A 269 -10.52 9.17 10.81
N ASP A 270 -11.65 9.78 10.44
CA ASP A 270 -12.93 9.57 11.09
C ASP A 270 -13.52 8.21 10.74
N LEU A 271 -13.35 7.73 9.50
CA LEU A 271 -13.66 6.34 9.14
C LEU A 271 -12.87 5.33 9.98
N LYS A 272 -11.58 5.58 10.19
CA LYS A 272 -10.74 4.70 11.04
C LYS A 272 -11.24 4.63 12.48
N LYS A 273 -11.82 5.72 13.02
CA LYS A 273 -12.49 5.70 14.33
C LYS A 273 -13.71 4.81 14.30
N ILE A 274 -14.57 4.92 13.28
CA ILE A 274 -15.73 4.03 13.11
C ILE A 274 -15.30 2.56 13.05
N TRP A 275 -14.21 2.25 12.35
CA TRP A 275 -13.64 0.90 12.32
C TRP A 275 -13.14 0.41 13.68
N ALA A 276 -12.53 1.28 14.48
CA ALA A 276 -12.06 0.95 15.82
C ALA A 276 -13.24 0.74 16.79
N ASP A 277 -14.24 1.61 16.75
CA ASP A 277 -15.45 1.51 17.58
C ASP A 277 -16.24 0.22 17.27
N TRP A 278 -16.30 -0.17 16.00
CA TRP A 278 -16.86 -1.46 15.60
C TRP A 278 -16.03 -2.64 16.12
N GLU A 279 -14.71 -2.58 15.98
CA GLU A 279 -13.81 -3.64 16.43
C GLU A 279 -13.92 -3.89 17.94
N GLU A 280 -13.99 -2.82 18.74
CA GLU A 280 -14.20 -2.90 20.19
C GLU A 280 -15.54 -3.57 20.54
N ARG A 281 -16.64 -3.16 19.90
CA ARG A 281 -17.97 -3.75 20.12
C ARG A 281 -18.01 -5.22 19.73
N ALA A 282 -17.50 -5.55 18.54
CA ALA A 282 -17.48 -6.91 18.02
C ALA A 282 -16.62 -7.83 18.91
N LEU A 283 -15.47 -7.36 19.36
CA LEU A 283 -14.60 -8.12 20.26
C LEU A 283 -15.28 -8.34 21.61
N THR A 284 -15.92 -7.31 22.17
CA THR A 284 -16.66 -7.40 23.44
C THR A 284 -17.77 -8.44 23.36
N GLU A 285 -18.52 -8.47 22.27
CA GLU A 285 -19.57 -9.48 22.03
C GLU A 285 -19.02 -10.91 21.99
N VAL A 286 -17.91 -11.11 21.26
CA VAL A 286 -17.23 -12.43 21.18
C VAL A 286 -16.71 -12.86 22.56
N MET A 287 -16.19 -11.93 23.37
CA MET A 287 -15.71 -12.22 24.72
C MET A 287 -16.86 -12.51 25.69
N ALA A 288 -17.98 -11.80 25.60
CA ALA A 288 -19.16 -12.02 26.44
C ALA A 288 -19.77 -13.43 26.22
N LYS A 289 -19.64 -13.97 25.01
CA LYS A 289 -20.07 -15.33 24.66
C LYS A 289 -19.17 -16.44 25.21
N ARG A 290 -18.11 -16.14 26.00
CA ARG A 290 -17.23 -17.15 26.60
C ARG A 290 -17.76 -17.67 27.95
N PRO A 291 -18.46 -18.83 27.99
CA PRO A 291 -18.96 -19.40 29.24
C PRO A 291 -17.85 -19.82 30.20
N GLN A 292 -16.61 -20.07 29.73
CA GLN A 292 -15.52 -20.48 30.62
C GLN A 292 -15.03 -19.34 31.51
N THR A 293 -15.07 -18.08 31.08
CA THR A 293 -14.67 -16.96 31.93
C THR A 293 -15.72 -16.69 33.00
N SER A 294 -17.01 -16.74 32.65
CA SER A 294 -18.09 -16.60 33.62
C SER A 294 -18.20 -17.79 34.57
N ALA A 295 -18.00 -19.03 34.09
CA ALA A 295 -17.98 -20.22 34.94
C ALA A 295 -16.73 -20.28 35.85
N TRP A 296 -15.57 -19.79 35.39
CA TRP A 296 -14.38 -19.65 36.23
C TRP A 296 -14.56 -18.54 37.27
N ILE A 297 -15.12 -17.38 36.90
CA ILE A 297 -15.46 -16.31 37.86
C ILE A 297 -16.48 -16.82 38.88
N GLN A 298 -17.53 -17.54 38.45
CA GLN A 298 -18.49 -18.16 39.36
C GLN A 298 -17.86 -19.24 40.22
N GLY A 299 -16.94 -20.05 39.68
CA GLY A 299 -16.21 -21.07 40.44
C GLY A 299 -15.31 -20.48 41.51
N ILE A 300 -14.64 -19.36 41.23
CA ILE A 300 -13.84 -18.61 42.21
C ILE A 300 -14.72 -17.95 43.26
N MET A 301 -15.83 -17.33 42.86
CA MET A 301 -16.77 -16.69 43.79
C MET A 301 -17.57 -17.69 44.63
N ALA A 302 -17.74 -18.92 44.16
CA ALA A 302 -18.46 -19.99 44.86
C ALA A 302 -17.57 -20.84 45.77
N LEU A 303 -16.25 -20.60 45.80
CA LEU A 303 -15.42 -21.17 46.86
C LEU A 303 -15.80 -20.48 48.18
N PRO A 304 -16.42 -21.20 49.14
CA PRO A 304 -16.64 -20.64 50.46
C PRO A 304 -15.26 -20.24 51.01
N GLY A 305 -15.17 -19.03 51.58
CA GLY A 305 -13.95 -18.56 52.21
C GLY A 305 -13.54 -19.51 53.32
N ASP A 306 -12.70 -20.49 53.00
CA ASP A 306 -12.06 -21.35 53.97
C ASP A 306 -10.85 -20.58 54.49
N GLU A 307 -11.13 -19.73 55.47
CA GLU A 307 -10.13 -19.29 56.43
C GLU A 307 -9.48 -20.53 57.02
N ASN A 308 -8.19 -20.74 56.75
CA ASN A 308 -7.24 -21.74 57.31
C ASN A 308 -6.74 -22.79 56.32
N LEU A 309 -5.87 -22.39 55.39
CA LEU A 309 -4.86 -23.31 54.87
C LEU A 309 -3.51 -23.04 55.55
N PRO A 310 -2.93 -24.04 56.23
CA PRO A 310 -1.60 -23.93 56.82
C PRO A 310 -0.56 -23.87 55.71
N TYR A 311 0.37 -22.92 55.81
CA TYR A 311 1.58 -22.87 55.03
C TYR A 311 2.43 -24.11 55.34
N ASP A 312 2.47 -25.09 54.45
CA ASP A 312 3.50 -26.13 54.47
C ASP A 312 4.52 -25.84 53.36
N ASP A 313 5.74 -25.53 53.82
CA ASP A 313 6.99 -25.53 53.07
C ASP A 313 7.16 -26.88 52.34
N VAL A 314 7.27 -26.85 51.02
CA VAL A 314 7.78 -28.00 50.27
C VAL A 314 8.94 -27.58 49.40
N GLU A 315 10.09 -28.08 49.83
CA GLU A 315 11.40 -27.97 49.22
C GLU A 315 11.48 -28.53 47.78
N HIS A 316 12.46 -27.99 47.07
CA HIS A 316 13.00 -28.37 45.77
C HIS A 316 13.07 -29.87 45.46
N ALA A 317 12.66 -30.24 44.25
CA ALA A 317 13.20 -31.42 43.57
C ALA A 317 13.45 -31.13 42.08
N SER A 318 14.72 -31.00 41.76
CA SER A 318 15.31 -30.93 40.42
C SER A 318 15.30 -32.33 39.78
N GLY A 319 14.83 -32.45 38.53
CA GLY A 319 15.02 -33.65 37.70
C GLY A 319 15.16 -33.19 36.24
N GLU A 320 16.38 -33.09 35.70
CA GLU A 320 17.23 -34.15 35.12
C GLU A 320 16.84 -34.45 33.66
N GLY A 321 17.79 -34.19 32.77
CA GLY A 321 17.61 -34.14 31.32
C GLY A 321 17.78 -35.50 30.63
N VAL A 322 17.21 -35.59 29.43
CA VAL A 322 17.39 -36.73 28.52
C VAL A 322 17.83 -36.20 27.15
N ASP A 323 19.04 -36.59 26.76
CA ASP A 323 19.70 -36.30 25.50
C ASP A 323 19.39 -37.43 24.49
N VAL A 324 18.87 -37.10 23.30
CA VAL A 324 18.48 -38.09 22.28
C VAL A 324 19.35 -37.91 21.05
N GLY A 325 20.22 -38.90 20.82
CA GLY A 325 21.16 -38.97 19.70
C GLY A 325 20.50 -39.14 18.34
N VAL A 326 21.10 -38.53 17.32
CA VAL A 326 20.70 -38.62 15.92
C VAL A 326 21.79 -39.37 15.14
N GLU A 327 21.43 -40.53 14.60
CA GLU A 327 22.27 -41.32 13.69
C GLU A 327 22.31 -40.70 12.28
N ALA A 328 23.50 -40.75 11.68
CA ALA A 328 23.79 -40.25 10.34
C ALA A 328 23.54 -41.33 9.28
N HIS A 329 22.85 -40.98 8.19
CA HIS A 329 22.76 -41.82 6.99
C HIS A 329 23.34 -41.10 5.77
N GLU A 330 24.11 -41.88 5.01
CA GLU A 330 24.90 -41.56 3.83
C GLU A 330 24.12 -40.87 2.69
N SER A 331 24.83 -40.02 1.94
CA SER A 331 24.34 -39.31 0.76
C SER A 331 24.94 -39.92 -0.52
N ASP A 332 24.07 -40.16 -1.50
CA ASP A 332 24.43 -40.51 -2.88
C ASP A 332 24.47 -39.27 -3.81
N PRO A 333 25.10 -39.36 -5.00
CA PRO A 333 25.73 -38.23 -5.68
C PRO A 333 24.82 -37.38 -6.58
N VAL A 334 25.18 -36.10 -6.68
CA VAL A 334 24.58 -35.07 -7.54
C VAL A 334 25.01 -35.24 -8.99
N VAL A 335 24.03 -35.26 -9.90
CA VAL A 335 24.21 -35.27 -11.35
C VAL A 335 24.32 -33.82 -11.85
N ASP A 336 25.41 -33.56 -12.56
CA ASP A 336 25.79 -32.31 -13.19
C ASP A 336 24.99 -32.07 -14.48
N ALA A 337 24.40 -30.88 -14.63
CA ALA A 337 23.73 -30.45 -15.86
C ALA A 337 24.11 -29.00 -16.14
N GLY A 338 25.08 -28.86 -17.05
CA GLY A 338 25.61 -27.59 -17.53
C GLY A 338 24.59 -26.76 -18.31
N TYR A 339 24.62 -25.45 -18.09
CA TYR A 339 23.97 -24.46 -18.94
C TYR A 339 24.96 -23.97 -19.98
N ALA A 340 24.59 -24.16 -21.24
CA ALA A 340 25.29 -23.66 -22.41
C ALA A 340 25.04 -22.16 -22.61
N GLU A 341 26.13 -21.45 -22.89
CA GLU A 341 26.17 -20.08 -23.40
C GLU A 341 25.72 -20.02 -24.87
N GLN A 342 25.18 -18.86 -25.29
CA GLN A 342 25.40 -18.12 -26.56
C GLN A 342 24.16 -17.29 -26.97
N PRO A 343 24.27 -16.28 -27.86
CA PRO A 343 25.23 -15.18 -27.90
C PRO A 343 24.55 -13.81 -28.24
N THR A 344 25.40 -12.81 -28.30
CA THR A 344 25.22 -11.37 -28.56
C THR A 344 24.89 -10.94 -30.02
N SER A 345 24.20 -9.78 -30.12
CA SER A 345 24.32 -8.69 -31.14
C SER A 345 23.54 -8.79 -32.48
N PRO A 346 23.34 -7.68 -33.27
CA PRO A 346 23.58 -6.24 -33.03
C PRO A 346 22.41 -5.29 -33.45
N ALA A 347 22.67 -3.99 -33.23
CA ALA A 347 21.91 -2.79 -33.58
C ALA A 347 21.64 -2.55 -35.09
N GLN A 348 20.61 -1.73 -35.38
CA GLN A 348 20.60 -0.81 -36.54
C GLN A 348 19.87 0.51 -36.22
N ASP A 349 20.57 1.60 -36.56
CA ASP A 349 20.09 2.97 -36.76
C ASP A 349 19.25 3.10 -38.06
N ALA A 350 18.37 4.11 -38.08
CA ALA A 350 18.32 5.19 -39.10
C ALA A 350 16.89 5.65 -39.49
N LEU A 351 16.61 6.92 -39.13
CA LEU A 351 15.88 7.98 -39.84
C LEU A 351 15.24 7.67 -41.21
N GLN A 352 13.97 8.08 -41.39
CA GLN A 352 13.65 9.18 -42.33
C GLN A 352 12.20 9.71 -42.20
N ASP A 353 12.12 11.00 -42.50
CA ASP A 353 11.06 12.00 -42.44
C ASP A 353 10.40 12.15 -43.81
N VAL A 354 9.06 12.16 -43.94
CA VAL A 354 8.34 12.79 -45.07
C VAL A 354 6.92 13.23 -44.68
N THR A 355 6.72 14.53 -44.81
CA THR A 355 5.49 15.34 -44.82
C THR A 355 4.45 14.95 -45.89
N GLY A 356 3.15 15.21 -45.65
CA GLY A 356 2.23 15.59 -46.75
C GLY A 356 0.73 15.30 -46.64
N LEU A 357 -0.02 16.33 -46.22
CA LEU A 357 -1.25 16.89 -46.84
C LEU A 357 -2.53 16.03 -47.14
N THR A 358 -3.61 16.45 -46.47
CA THR A 358 -5.00 16.73 -46.97
C THR A 358 -5.80 15.67 -47.74
N LYS A 359 -6.98 15.30 -47.20
CA LYS A 359 -8.28 15.66 -47.80
C LYS A 359 -9.48 15.33 -46.91
N THR A 360 -10.34 16.34 -46.77
CA THR A 360 -11.74 16.32 -46.32
C THR A 360 -12.63 15.42 -47.18
N ALA A 361 -13.55 14.69 -46.56
CA ALA A 361 -14.87 14.40 -47.14
C ALA A 361 -15.91 14.10 -46.05
N HIS A 362 -16.94 14.94 -46.02
CA HIS A 362 -18.24 14.69 -45.39
C HIS A 362 -18.89 13.43 -45.97
N CYS A 363 -19.50 12.60 -45.11
CA CYS A 363 -20.64 11.77 -45.50
C CYS A 363 -21.58 11.60 -44.31
N THR A 364 -22.72 12.29 -44.37
CA THR A 364 -23.93 12.03 -43.60
C THR A 364 -24.52 10.66 -43.96
N LYS A 365 -24.92 9.87 -42.96
CA LYS A 365 -26.18 9.12 -43.01
C LYS A 365 -26.53 8.52 -41.65
N ASP A 366 -27.75 8.83 -41.24
CA ASP A 366 -28.53 8.18 -40.19
C ASP A 366 -28.66 6.67 -40.42
N ALA A 367 -28.57 5.90 -39.35
CA ALA A 367 -29.35 4.68 -39.17
C ALA A 367 -29.37 4.30 -37.68
N ALA A 368 -30.54 4.51 -37.07
CA ALA A 368 -30.93 3.83 -35.84
C ALA A 368 -30.99 2.31 -36.10
N LEU A 369 -30.54 1.50 -35.14
CA LEU A 369 -31.14 0.21 -34.80
C LEU A 369 -30.59 -0.32 -33.48
N ASN A 370 -31.53 -0.69 -32.62
CA ASN A 370 -31.36 -1.32 -31.31
C ASN A 370 -30.53 -2.60 -31.39
N GLY A 371 -29.60 -2.78 -30.44
CA GLY A 371 -28.86 -4.02 -30.26
C GLY A 371 -28.60 -4.30 -28.79
N THR A 372 -29.36 -5.23 -28.23
CA THR A 372 -29.14 -5.87 -26.92
C THR A 372 -27.73 -6.47 -26.87
N GLY A 373 -26.87 -5.94 -26.00
CA GLY A 373 -25.48 -6.36 -25.85
C GLY A 373 -25.34 -7.64 -25.04
N THR A 374 -25.23 -8.79 -25.71
CA THR A 374 -24.68 -10.02 -25.14
C THR A 374 -23.17 -9.85 -24.99
N LYS A 375 -22.66 -9.85 -23.75
CA LYS A 375 -21.22 -9.84 -23.41
C LYS A 375 -20.55 -11.06 -24.09
N ARG A 376 -19.91 -10.87 -25.25
CA ARG A 376 -19.01 -11.88 -25.84
C ARG A 376 -17.68 -11.80 -25.11
N ARG A 377 -17.39 -12.83 -24.31
CA ARG A 377 -16.06 -13.08 -23.74
C ARG A 377 -15.07 -13.32 -24.90
N PHE A 378 -14.19 -12.36 -25.14
CA PHE A 378 -12.94 -12.64 -25.84
C PHE A 378 -11.96 -13.17 -24.80
N SER A 379 -11.69 -14.48 -24.84
CA SER A 379 -10.58 -15.10 -24.14
C SER A 379 -9.28 -14.70 -24.84
N SER A 380 -8.77 -13.52 -24.54
CA SER A 380 -7.38 -13.16 -24.77
C SER A 380 -6.61 -13.61 -23.54
N ALA A 381 -5.73 -14.59 -23.71
CA ALA A 381 -4.78 -15.00 -22.68
C ALA A 381 -3.73 -13.88 -22.50
N PHE A 382 -4.08 -12.87 -21.72
CA PHE A 382 -3.15 -11.89 -21.19
C PHE A 382 -2.86 -12.29 -19.75
N THR A 383 -1.72 -12.93 -19.50
CA THR A 383 -1.24 -13.21 -18.15
C THR A 383 -0.71 -11.90 -17.55
N PRO A 384 -1.32 -11.31 -16.49
CA PRO A 384 -0.90 -10.03 -15.92
C PRO A 384 0.36 -10.12 -15.04
N ALA A 385 0.92 -11.33 -14.87
CA ALA A 385 1.93 -11.63 -13.87
C ALA A 385 3.29 -10.92 -14.09
N SER A 386 3.54 -10.33 -15.27
CA SER A 386 4.82 -9.66 -15.58
C SER A 386 4.84 -8.15 -15.30
N VAL A 387 3.69 -7.50 -15.08
CA VAL A 387 3.62 -6.04 -14.82
C VAL A 387 3.49 -5.72 -13.31
N LEU A 388 3.10 -6.70 -12.50
CA LEU A 388 2.94 -6.56 -11.04
C LEU A 388 4.25 -6.59 -10.23
N ARG A 389 5.42 -6.58 -10.89
CA ARG A 389 6.74 -6.47 -10.22
C ARG A 389 7.52 -5.28 -10.76
N SER A 390 7.23 -4.05 -10.32
CA SER A 390 8.24 -2.99 -10.50
C SER A 390 8.18 -1.79 -9.56
N SER A 391 7.04 -1.33 -9.05
CA SER A 391 7.04 -0.07 -8.29
C SER A 391 7.18 -0.29 -6.76
N SER A 392 6.33 -1.11 -6.15
CA SER A 392 6.28 -1.29 -4.69
C SER A 392 7.42 -2.17 -4.12
N ALA A 393 7.89 -3.18 -4.88
CA ALA A 393 9.08 -3.94 -4.51
C ALA A 393 10.38 -3.10 -4.60
N TRP A 394 10.43 -2.13 -5.52
CA TRP A 394 11.54 -1.18 -5.62
C TRP A 394 11.51 -0.15 -4.47
N ILE A 395 10.32 0.30 -4.04
CA ILE A 395 10.16 1.17 -2.86
C ILE A 395 10.67 0.50 -1.57
N ARG A 396 10.32 -0.77 -1.33
CA ARG A 396 10.84 -1.51 -0.15
C ARG A 396 12.35 -1.74 -0.20
N ASN A 397 12.91 -2.07 -1.37
CA ASN A 397 14.36 -2.30 -1.52
C ASN A 397 15.19 -1.00 -1.45
N THR A 398 14.67 0.12 -1.98
CA THR A 398 15.41 1.40 -1.99
C THR A 398 15.45 2.05 -0.59
N VAL A 399 14.38 1.95 0.20
CA VAL A 399 14.36 2.39 1.62
C VAL A 399 15.31 1.55 2.50
N LEU A 400 15.43 0.25 2.23
CA LEU A 400 16.42 -0.62 2.88
C LEU A 400 17.86 -0.29 2.45
N ARG A 401 18.08 0.12 1.18
CA ARG A 401 19.40 0.50 0.67
C ARG A 401 19.91 1.83 1.23
N MET A 402 19.03 2.80 1.50
CA MET A 402 19.43 4.08 2.12
C MET A 402 19.71 3.96 3.63
N ARG A 403 19.25 2.90 4.30
CA ARG A 403 19.61 2.60 5.71
C ARG A 403 21.05 2.08 5.89
N HIS A 404 21.67 1.56 4.83
CA HIS A 404 23.07 1.18 4.85
C HIS A 404 23.91 2.30 4.21
N GLY A 405 24.45 3.16 5.08
CA GLY A 405 25.13 4.40 4.70
C GLY A 405 26.13 4.26 3.54
N SER A 406 26.04 5.19 2.59
CA SER A 406 27.06 5.36 1.57
C SER A 406 28.37 5.84 2.20
N PRO A 407 29.54 5.28 1.82
CA PRO A 407 30.82 5.72 2.34
C PRO A 407 31.15 7.14 1.85
N SER A 408 31.52 8.00 2.80
CA SER A 408 31.97 9.37 2.56
C SER A 408 33.13 9.41 1.53
N PRO A 409 33.11 10.32 0.55
CA PRO A 409 34.21 10.43 -0.41
C PRO A 409 35.45 10.97 0.31
N LYS A 410 36.55 10.20 0.25
CA LYS A 410 37.87 10.64 0.71
C LYS A 410 38.35 11.77 -0.20
N HIS A 411 38.78 12.86 0.42
CA HIS A 411 39.42 14.01 -0.22
C HIS A 411 40.55 13.58 -1.15
N ALA A 412 40.47 14.00 -2.42
CA ALA A 412 41.59 13.95 -3.35
C ALA A 412 42.56 15.13 -3.07
N PRO A 413 43.87 14.93 -3.18
CA PRO A 413 44.85 15.99 -2.96
C PRO A 413 44.90 16.98 -4.13
N VAL A 414 44.96 18.26 -3.78
CA VAL A 414 45.10 19.41 -4.68
C VAL A 414 46.47 19.39 -5.36
N PRO A 415 46.57 19.49 -6.70
CA PRO A 415 47.87 19.64 -7.36
C PRO A 415 48.37 21.09 -7.26
N SER A 416 49.59 21.22 -6.77
CA SER A 416 50.37 22.45 -6.67
C SER A 416 50.67 23.04 -8.05
N SER A 417 50.33 24.30 -8.25
CA SER A 417 50.75 25.13 -9.37
C SER A 417 52.27 25.31 -9.39
N LYS A 418 52.92 24.94 -10.50
CA LYS A 418 54.28 25.40 -10.84
C LYS A 418 54.19 26.52 -11.87
N SER A 419 54.70 27.67 -11.48
CA SER A 419 55.07 28.81 -12.31
C SER A 419 56.40 28.56 -13.03
N SER A 420 56.49 28.89 -14.31
CA SER A 420 57.71 29.27 -15.07
C SER A 420 57.20 29.84 -16.40
N SER A 421 57.35 31.14 -16.66
CA SER A 421 58.51 31.81 -17.29
C SER A 421 58.67 31.46 -18.76
#